data_AF-A0AAN0RVQ0-F1
#
_entry.id   AF-A0AAN0RVQ0-F1
#
_cell.length_a   1.000
_cell.length_b   1.000
_cell.length_c   1.000
_cell.angle_alpha   90.00
_cell.angle_beta   90.00
_cell.angle_gamma   90.00
#
_symmetry.space_group_name_H-M   'P 1'
#
loop_
_entity.id
_entity.type
_entity.pdbx_description
1 polymer ?
#
loop_
_entity_poly.entity_id
_entity_poly.type
_entity_poly.pdbx_seq_one_letter_code
_entity_poly.pdbx_strand_id
1 'polypeptide(L)'
;MSDIPVKSSSTTSPISRTKRKTVLIPGRVIEAQLLEISWRGGVTVTRKQSAVASPHWKNDANLVEIEQPDEFCYAAGSQRPAAYLVKSKAGANNKVDIKLRVTKTKPEAPSTMKLKGTLGGLTIEGDCPTAVGEHQITATVVNLPDTLACYSGDASWKLNDAATGISAAVTPATRLEVYVLLDRPGTPFGSGVWAEVLRFLFKRASVAGVSTSKAAIAKVTDYCHHGHGLHYDTISGAPHFGGAVAMSGGLFELTKYMQKRAVKPAGAAASGGAADDGRTVNCYDQASAVFCLAAALGVKPGIYFQNPFGYINSTDLVGIGSCNNPFFSSNGSTPVIAGDSPSRTSFGNHAFAHLAHKVEDACAGPHHDEALRAYLTASIDTVQSSREISRAYKIQPPLAPDEYIGQLLMTTKEFPGVGAVK
;
A
#
# COMPACT_ATOMS: atom_id res chain seq x y z
N MET A 1 38.05 41.44 -12.21
CA MET A 1 37.95 42.01 -13.57
C MET A 1 39.16 41.52 -14.32
N SER A 2 38.97 40.56 -15.22
CA SER A 2 40.05 39.93 -15.98
C SER A 2 39.55 39.70 -17.39
N ASP A 3 40.10 40.49 -18.32
CA ASP A 3 39.76 40.52 -19.73
C ASP A 3 40.20 39.27 -20.47
N ILE A 4 39.28 38.66 -21.23
CA ILE A 4 39.55 37.53 -22.12
C ILE A 4 39.49 38.05 -23.56
N PRO A 5 40.49 37.77 -24.42
CA PRO A 5 40.56 38.31 -25.77
C PRO A 5 39.64 37.55 -26.74
N VAL A 6 38.88 38.33 -27.51
CA VAL A 6 38.06 37.87 -28.64
C VAL A 6 38.99 37.55 -29.82
N LYS A 7 39.01 36.29 -30.27
CA LYS A 7 39.59 35.89 -31.57
C LYS A 7 38.48 35.68 -32.59
N SER A 8 38.39 36.59 -33.55
CA SER A 8 37.65 36.43 -34.79
C SER A 8 38.48 35.64 -35.81
N SER A 9 37.93 34.57 -36.36
CA SER A 9 38.35 34.06 -37.68
C SER A 9 37.15 33.44 -38.38
N SER A 10 36.68 34.14 -39.41
CA SER A 10 35.66 33.68 -40.34
C SER A 10 36.27 32.72 -41.36
N THR A 11 35.66 31.55 -41.51
CA THR A 11 35.79 30.72 -42.71
C THR A 11 34.40 30.26 -43.09
N THR A 12 33.81 30.94 -44.06
CA THR A 12 32.53 30.57 -44.68
C THR A 12 32.76 29.42 -45.66
N SER A 13 32.39 28.21 -45.25
CA SER A 13 32.26 27.06 -46.14
C SER A 13 31.07 27.23 -47.10
N PRO A 14 31.13 26.70 -48.33
CA PRO A 14 30.07 26.83 -49.31
C PRO A 14 28.81 26.10 -48.86
N ILE A 15 27.66 26.76 -48.99
CA ILE A 15 26.34 26.20 -48.74
C ILE A 15 26.09 25.10 -49.77
N SER A 16 26.34 23.84 -49.37
CA SER A 16 25.87 22.67 -50.10
C SER A 16 24.35 22.76 -50.24
N ARG A 17 23.87 23.00 -51.47
CA ARG A 17 22.45 22.88 -51.85
C ARG A 17 22.04 21.41 -51.77
N THR A 18 21.80 20.91 -50.56
CA THR A 18 21.16 19.63 -50.35
C THR A 18 19.74 19.73 -50.90
N LYS A 19 19.48 19.09 -52.04
CA LYS A 19 18.13 18.93 -52.59
C LYS A 19 17.25 18.32 -51.51
N ARG A 20 16.38 19.12 -50.88
CA ARG A 20 15.36 18.63 -49.95
C ARG A 20 14.43 17.74 -50.77
N LYS A 21 14.57 16.42 -50.60
CA LYS A 21 13.63 15.44 -51.13
C LYS A 21 12.30 15.72 -50.42
N THR A 22 11.32 16.25 -51.16
CA THR A 22 9.95 16.37 -50.67
C THR A 22 9.44 14.97 -50.41
N VAL A 23 9.54 14.52 -49.16
CA VAL A 23 8.92 13.27 -48.73
C VAL A 23 7.43 13.56 -48.64
N LEU A 24 6.67 13.15 -49.66
CA LEU A 24 5.22 13.06 -49.56
C LEU A 24 4.92 12.11 -48.41
N ILE A 25 4.50 12.67 -47.27
CA ILE A 25 3.99 11.89 -46.16
C ILE A 25 2.62 11.38 -46.62
N PRO A 26 2.42 10.07 -46.78
CA PRO A 26 1.12 9.53 -47.17
C PRO A 26 0.06 10.06 -46.20
N GLY A 27 -1.02 10.65 -46.72
CA GLY A 27 -2.11 11.15 -45.87
C GLY A 27 -2.66 10.04 -44.97
N ARG A 28 -3.02 10.38 -43.72
CA ARG A 28 -3.49 9.42 -42.70
C ARG A 28 -4.54 8.47 -43.29
N VAL A 29 -4.32 7.17 -43.13
CA VAL A 29 -5.20 6.12 -43.67
C VAL A 29 -6.47 5.98 -42.83
N ILE A 30 -6.35 6.16 -41.50
CA ILE A 30 -7.45 6.08 -40.53
C ILE A 30 -7.33 7.22 -39.52
N GLU A 31 -8.48 7.72 -39.06
CA GLU A 31 -8.62 8.58 -37.88
C GLU A 31 -9.60 7.95 -36.90
N ALA A 32 -9.24 7.90 -35.62
CA ALA A 32 -10.02 7.26 -34.58
C ALA A 32 -9.96 8.05 -33.26
N GLN A 33 -11.08 8.06 -32.55
CA GLN A 33 -11.27 8.72 -31.27
C GLN A 33 -11.64 7.72 -30.18
N LEU A 34 -10.94 7.72 -29.06
CA LEU A 34 -11.32 6.97 -27.87
C LEU A 34 -12.47 7.67 -27.15
N LEU A 35 -13.51 6.92 -26.79
CA LEU A 35 -14.68 7.44 -26.12
C LEU A 35 -14.74 7.03 -24.65
N GLU A 36 -14.52 5.74 -24.36
CA GLU A 36 -14.62 5.19 -22.99
C GLU A 36 -13.66 4.01 -22.78
N ILE A 37 -13.21 3.83 -21.54
CA ILE A 37 -12.45 2.66 -21.09
C ILE A 37 -13.13 2.10 -19.83
N SER A 38 -13.35 0.80 -19.79
CA SER A 38 -13.83 0.10 -18.60
C SER A 38 -12.95 -1.12 -18.31
N TRP A 39 -12.24 -1.08 -17.19
CA TRP A 39 -11.50 -2.24 -16.71
C TRP A 39 -12.47 -3.32 -16.25
N ARG A 40 -12.29 -4.56 -16.70
CA ARG A 40 -12.99 -5.74 -16.18
C ARG A 40 -12.16 -6.46 -15.12
N GLY A 41 -11.46 -5.68 -14.29
CA GLY A 41 -10.61 -6.21 -13.23
C GLY A 41 -11.42 -7.10 -12.29
N GLY A 42 -10.80 -8.19 -11.82
CA GLY A 42 -11.43 -9.09 -10.86
C GLY A 42 -11.58 -8.48 -9.46
N VAL A 43 -10.96 -7.32 -9.18
CA VAL A 43 -10.94 -6.67 -7.87
C VAL A 43 -11.72 -5.37 -7.92
N THR A 44 -12.75 -5.27 -7.08
CA THR A 44 -13.49 -4.03 -6.85
C THR A 44 -12.60 -3.02 -6.13
N VAL A 45 -12.49 -1.83 -6.69
CA VAL A 45 -11.84 -0.68 -6.03
C VAL A 45 -12.92 0.28 -5.55
N THR A 46 -12.74 0.82 -4.36
CA THR A 46 -13.60 1.86 -3.79
C THR A 46 -12.80 3.14 -3.61
N ARG A 47 -13.51 4.27 -3.60
CA ARG A 47 -12.97 5.59 -3.27
C ARG A 47 -13.96 6.27 -2.34
N LYS A 48 -13.48 6.82 -1.22
CA LYS A 48 -14.35 7.30 -0.14
C LYS A 48 -15.45 6.26 0.20
N GLN A 49 -15.03 5.00 0.30
CA GLN A 49 -15.89 3.82 0.59
C GLN A 49 -16.99 3.52 -0.44
N SER A 50 -17.03 4.23 -1.57
CA SER A 50 -17.97 3.99 -2.66
C SER A 50 -17.29 3.24 -3.80
N ALA A 51 -17.93 2.19 -4.33
CA ALA A 51 -17.40 1.44 -5.45
C ALA A 51 -17.16 2.35 -6.67
N VAL A 52 -15.99 2.21 -7.28
CA VAL A 52 -15.66 2.89 -8.53
C VAL A 52 -16.44 2.23 -9.66
N ALA A 53 -17.38 2.98 -10.25
CA ALA A 53 -18.19 2.49 -11.36
C ALA A 53 -17.51 2.73 -12.72
N SER A 54 -17.75 1.82 -13.66
CA SER A 54 -17.43 2.03 -15.07
C SER A 54 -18.26 3.19 -15.67
N PRO A 55 -17.75 3.86 -16.72
CA PRO A 55 -16.44 3.66 -17.32
C PRO A 55 -15.32 4.26 -16.47
N HIS A 56 -14.16 3.63 -16.42
CA HIS A 56 -13.01 4.08 -15.64
C HIS A 56 -12.27 5.24 -16.30
N TRP A 57 -12.58 5.54 -17.56
CA TRP A 57 -12.26 6.79 -18.23
C TRP A 57 -13.33 7.09 -19.28
N LYS A 58 -13.64 8.36 -19.49
CA LYS A 58 -14.55 8.83 -20.53
C LYS A 58 -13.99 10.11 -21.16
N ASN A 59 -14.22 10.27 -22.45
CA ASN A 59 -13.90 11.52 -23.14
C ASN A 59 -14.56 12.70 -22.40
N ASP A 60 -13.83 13.80 -22.27
CA ASP A 60 -14.27 15.02 -21.56
C ASP A 60 -14.37 14.90 -20.02
N ALA A 61 -13.96 13.77 -19.42
CA ALA A 61 -13.82 13.68 -17.97
C ALA A 61 -12.65 14.54 -17.47
N ASN A 62 -12.96 15.60 -16.72
CA ASN A 62 -11.95 16.39 -16.02
C ASN A 62 -11.24 15.53 -14.96
N LEU A 63 -9.96 15.25 -15.20
CA LEU A 63 -9.09 14.63 -14.21
C LEU A 63 -8.61 15.72 -13.27
N VAL A 64 -9.32 15.89 -12.16
CA VAL A 64 -8.88 16.81 -11.11
C VAL A 64 -7.73 16.13 -10.37
N GLU A 65 -6.51 16.60 -10.61
CA GLU A 65 -5.41 16.47 -9.66
C GLU A 65 -5.65 17.48 -8.55
N ILE A 66 -5.70 17.02 -7.31
CA ILE A 66 -5.77 17.93 -6.16
C ILE A 66 -4.35 17.97 -5.56
N GLU A 67 -3.72 19.15 -5.61
CA GLU A 67 -2.34 19.41 -5.19
C GLU A 67 -2.17 19.67 -3.68
N GLN A 68 -3.18 19.40 -2.83
CA GLN A 68 -3.10 19.71 -1.41
C GLN A 68 -2.39 18.56 -0.62
N PRO A 69 -1.24 18.82 0.02
CA PRO A 69 -0.37 17.78 0.59
C PRO A 69 -0.89 17.14 1.89
N ASP A 70 -1.85 17.76 2.57
CA ASP A 70 -2.28 17.34 3.92
C ASP A 70 -3.41 16.28 3.90
N GLU A 71 -4.01 16.05 2.72
CA GLU A 71 -4.99 14.99 2.43
C GLU A 71 -4.44 13.97 1.41
N PHE A 72 -3.14 13.68 1.53
CA PHE A 72 -2.34 13.00 0.51
C PHE A 72 -2.97 11.73 -0.09
N CYS A 73 -3.73 10.95 0.68
CA CYS A 73 -4.34 9.71 0.20
C CYS A 73 -5.55 9.96 -0.75
N TYR A 74 -6.26 11.09 -0.63
CA TYR A 74 -7.50 11.37 -1.37
C TYR A 74 -7.30 12.15 -2.67
N ALA A 75 -6.21 12.91 -2.75
CA ALA A 75 -6.07 14.06 -3.64
C ALA A 75 -5.34 13.76 -4.96
N ALA A 76 -4.32 12.88 -4.94
CA ALA A 76 -3.51 12.56 -6.11
C ALA A 76 -3.95 11.25 -6.79
N GLY A 77 -4.23 11.29 -8.09
CA GLY A 77 -4.51 10.10 -8.93
C GLY A 77 -5.86 10.16 -9.67
N SER A 78 -6.17 9.09 -10.41
CA SER A 78 -7.44 8.95 -11.11
C SER A 78 -8.61 8.95 -10.13
N GLN A 79 -9.73 9.54 -10.54
CA GLN A 79 -10.98 9.42 -9.79
C GLN A 79 -11.62 8.03 -9.95
N ARG A 80 -11.14 7.26 -10.93
CA ARG A 80 -11.66 5.94 -11.29
C ARG A 80 -10.53 4.91 -11.48
N PRO A 81 -9.74 4.63 -10.43
CA PRO A 81 -8.69 3.63 -10.50
C PRO A 81 -9.27 2.22 -10.65
N ALA A 82 -8.46 1.29 -11.14
CA ALA A 82 -8.79 -0.13 -11.17
C ALA A 82 -7.71 -0.99 -10.52
N ALA A 83 -8.05 -2.24 -10.26
CA ALA A 83 -7.12 -3.23 -9.73
C ALA A 83 -7.25 -4.58 -10.47
N TYR A 84 -6.10 -5.16 -10.78
CA TYR A 84 -5.94 -6.52 -11.25
C TYR A 84 -5.24 -7.37 -10.19
N LEU A 85 -5.32 -8.68 -10.36
CA LEU A 85 -4.42 -9.60 -9.69
C LEU A 85 -3.14 -9.75 -10.52
N VAL A 86 -2.06 -10.18 -9.87
CA VAL A 86 -0.83 -10.63 -10.52
C VAL A 86 -1.12 -11.65 -11.63
N LYS A 87 -0.26 -11.69 -12.65
CA LYS A 87 -0.44 -12.51 -13.87
C LYS A 87 -0.80 -13.96 -13.57
N SER A 88 -0.09 -14.61 -12.65
CA SER A 88 -0.33 -15.98 -12.18
C SER A 88 -1.73 -16.22 -11.62
N LYS A 89 -2.46 -15.18 -11.21
CA LYS A 89 -3.83 -15.27 -10.65
C LYS A 89 -4.89 -14.49 -11.43
N ALA A 90 -4.49 -13.67 -12.40
CA ALA A 90 -5.43 -12.86 -13.17
C ALA A 90 -6.43 -13.71 -13.98
N GLY A 91 -5.99 -14.87 -14.48
CA GLY A 91 -6.79 -15.75 -15.32
C GLY A 91 -7.39 -14.99 -16.51
N ALA A 92 -8.69 -15.16 -16.75
CA ALA A 92 -9.42 -14.43 -17.80
C ALA A 92 -9.83 -12.99 -17.40
N ASN A 93 -9.53 -12.55 -16.17
CA ASN A 93 -9.95 -11.24 -15.64
C ASN A 93 -8.95 -10.13 -15.97
N ASN A 94 -8.13 -10.27 -17.02
CA ASN A 94 -7.19 -9.25 -17.51
C ASN A 94 -7.75 -8.46 -18.72
N LYS A 95 -9.07 -8.33 -18.80
CA LYS A 95 -9.77 -7.70 -19.93
C LYS A 95 -10.06 -6.24 -19.69
N VAL A 96 -10.15 -5.50 -20.79
CA VAL A 96 -10.46 -4.06 -20.84
C VAL A 96 -11.49 -3.87 -21.94
N ASP A 97 -12.62 -3.25 -21.61
CA ASP A 97 -13.57 -2.80 -22.61
C ASP A 97 -13.21 -1.40 -23.06
N ILE A 98 -13.17 -1.20 -24.37
CA ILE A 98 -12.81 0.06 -24.99
C ILE A 98 -13.90 0.43 -25.97
N LYS A 99 -14.47 1.62 -25.81
CA LYS A 99 -15.36 2.22 -26.80
C LYS A 99 -14.57 3.21 -27.64
N LEU A 100 -14.52 2.97 -28.94
CA LEU A 100 -13.75 3.78 -29.90
C LEU A 100 -14.65 4.17 -31.07
N ARG A 101 -14.46 5.36 -31.63
CA ARG A 101 -15.12 5.83 -32.85
C ARG A 101 -14.09 6.01 -33.96
N VAL A 102 -14.23 5.27 -35.05
CA VAL A 102 -13.48 5.54 -36.28
C VAL A 102 -14.20 6.66 -37.03
N THR A 103 -13.53 7.80 -37.20
CA THR A 103 -14.12 9.00 -37.82
C THR A 103 -13.81 9.09 -39.31
N LYS A 104 -12.68 8.53 -39.75
CA LYS A 104 -12.30 8.43 -41.17
C LYS A 104 -11.54 7.13 -41.43
N THR A 105 -11.78 6.56 -42.61
CA THR A 105 -11.05 5.39 -43.12
C THR A 105 -10.92 5.51 -44.64
N LYS A 106 -9.78 5.08 -45.20
CA LYS A 106 -9.59 5.00 -46.65
C LYS A 106 -9.97 3.62 -47.19
N PRO A 107 -10.35 3.49 -48.48
CA PRO A 107 -10.73 2.21 -49.08
C PRO A 107 -9.67 1.11 -48.96
N GLU A 108 -8.38 1.48 -48.95
CA GLU A 108 -7.25 0.56 -48.82
C GLU A 108 -6.96 0.11 -47.37
N ALA A 109 -7.71 0.59 -46.37
CA ALA A 109 -7.53 0.15 -45.00
C ALA A 109 -7.95 -1.32 -44.81
N PRO A 110 -7.19 -2.12 -44.03
CA PRO A 110 -7.62 -3.48 -43.68
C PRO A 110 -8.92 -3.43 -42.88
N SER A 111 -9.78 -4.45 -42.98
CA SER A 111 -11.09 -4.48 -42.30
C SER A 111 -11.00 -4.46 -40.77
N THR A 112 -9.88 -4.92 -40.22
CA THR A 112 -9.56 -4.94 -38.79
C THR A 112 -8.11 -4.53 -38.58
N MET A 113 -7.85 -3.76 -37.53
CA MET A 113 -6.49 -3.42 -37.07
C MET A 113 -6.32 -3.77 -35.59
N LYS A 114 -5.07 -4.01 -35.17
CA LYS A 114 -4.73 -4.20 -33.76
C LYS A 114 -4.75 -2.86 -33.05
N LEU A 115 -5.67 -2.69 -32.11
CA LEU A 115 -5.61 -1.62 -31.11
C LEU A 115 -4.53 -1.94 -30.09
N LYS A 116 -3.60 -1.02 -29.88
CA LYS A 116 -2.55 -1.11 -28.87
C LYS A 116 -2.55 0.14 -27.99
N GLY A 117 -2.77 -0.06 -26.70
CA GLY A 117 -2.61 0.94 -25.64
C GLY A 117 -1.34 0.69 -24.84
N THR A 118 -0.67 1.75 -24.39
CA THR A 118 0.48 1.66 -23.49
C THR A 118 0.31 2.60 -22.32
N LEU A 119 0.40 2.08 -21.09
CA LEU A 119 0.32 2.84 -19.83
C LEU A 119 1.54 2.50 -18.97
N GLY A 120 2.55 3.38 -18.99
CA GLY A 120 3.86 3.07 -18.39
C GLY A 120 4.41 1.77 -18.96
N GLY A 121 4.58 0.74 -18.12
CA GLY A 121 5.01 -0.59 -18.54
C GLY A 121 3.89 -1.54 -19.02
N LEU A 122 2.61 -1.19 -18.88
CA LEU A 122 1.49 -2.05 -19.33
C LEU A 122 1.21 -1.87 -20.82
N THR A 123 0.89 -2.99 -21.46
CA THR A 123 0.44 -3.08 -22.85
C THR A 123 -0.96 -3.68 -22.90
N ILE A 124 -1.85 -3.02 -23.64
CA ILE A 124 -3.25 -3.40 -23.82
C ILE A 124 -3.46 -3.66 -25.30
N GLU A 125 -3.97 -4.83 -25.67
CA GLU A 125 -4.15 -5.21 -27.08
C GLU A 125 -5.55 -5.76 -27.35
N GLY A 126 -6.13 -5.35 -28.47
CA GLY A 126 -7.43 -5.80 -28.94
C GLY A 126 -7.56 -5.67 -30.46
N ASP A 127 -8.63 -6.24 -31.01
CA ASP A 127 -8.94 -6.14 -32.44
C ASP A 127 -10.03 -5.09 -32.65
N CYS A 128 -9.76 -4.12 -33.53
CA CYS A 128 -10.63 -2.99 -33.81
C CYS A 128 -11.09 -3.03 -35.27
N PRO A 129 -12.41 -3.07 -35.54
CA PRO A 129 -12.91 -2.83 -36.89
C PRO A 129 -12.52 -1.41 -37.36
N THR A 130 -12.22 -1.26 -38.65
CA THR A 130 -11.79 0.02 -39.24
C THR A 130 -12.90 0.73 -40.02
N ALA A 131 -14.10 0.15 -40.07
CA ALA A 131 -15.26 0.80 -40.66
C ALA A 131 -15.59 2.09 -39.88
N VAL A 132 -16.01 3.15 -40.58
CA VAL A 132 -16.44 4.39 -39.93
C VAL A 132 -17.64 4.10 -39.01
N GLY A 133 -17.57 4.56 -37.76
CA GLY A 133 -18.60 4.31 -36.75
C GLY A 133 -18.05 4.08 -35.34
N GLU A 134 -18.94 3.77 -34.41
CA GLU A 134 -18.57 3.38 -33.04
C GLU A 134 -18.38 1.87 -32.94
N HIS A 135 -17.36 1.47 -32.20
CA HIS A 135 -16.97 0.08 -31.98
C HIS A 135 -16.77 -0.18 -30.50
N GLN A 136 -17.27 -1.33 -30.05
CA GLN A 136 -16.99 -1.88 -28.73
C GLN A 136 -15.92 -2.95 -28.88
N ILE A 137 -14.77 -2.74 -28.23
CA ILE A 137 -13.59 -3.59 -28.35
C ILE A 137 -13.33 -4.23 -26.98
N THR A 138 -13.17 -5.54 -26.97
CA THR A 138 -12.65 -6.25 -25.79
C THR A 138 -11.16 -6.47 -25.99
N ALA A 139 -10.36 -5.68 -25.28
CA ALA A 139 -8.91 -5.78 -25.25
C ALA A 139 -8.42 -6.57 -24.03
N THR A 140 -7.13 -6.90 -24.02
CA THR A 140 -6.45 -7.69 -22.98
C THR A 140 -5.19 -6.98 -22.54
N VAL A 141 -4.94 -6.94 -21.23
CA VAL A 141 -3.63 -6.54 -20.68
C VAL A 141 -2.67 -7.72 -20.85
N VAL A 142 -1.74 -7.62 -21.80
CA VAL A 142 -0.93 -8.78 -22.26
C VAL A 142 0.30 -9.05 -21.41
N ASN A 143 0.75 -8.07 -20.62
CA ASN A 143 2.00 -8.13 -19.85
C ASN A 143 1.81 -7.73 -18.39
N LEU A 144 0.72 -8.18 -17.76
CA LEU A 144 0.59 -8.06 -16.29
C LEU A 144 1.83 -8.68 -15.61
N PRO A 145 2.36 -8.05 -14.53
CA PRO A 145 3.47 -8.59 -13.78
C PRO A 145 3.02 -9.67 -12.78
N ASP A 146 3.97 -10.47 -12.30
CA ASP A 146 3.81 -11.40 -11.16
C ASP A 146 4.17 -10.76 -9.81
N THR A 147 4.25 -9.43 -9.78
CA THR A 147 4.59 -8.63 -8.60
C THR A 147 3.55 -7.54 -8.37
N LEU A 148 3.48 -7.04 -7.14
CA LEU A 148 2.79 -5.79 -6.82
C LEU A 148 3.30 -4.67 -7.74
N ALA A 149 2.38 -3.98 -8.40
CA ALA A 149 2.71 -2.85 -9.28
C ALA A 149 1.61 -1.79 -9.26
N CYS A 150 2.00 -0.55 -9.52
CA CYS A 150 1.10 0.57 -9.76
C CYS A 150 1.51 1.25 -11.06
N TYR A 151 0.53 1.48 -11.93
CA TYR A 151 0.69 2.18 -13.20
C TYR A 151 -0.26 3.36 -13.20
N SER A 152 0.28 4.57 -13.35
CA SER A 152 -0.54 5.78 -13.44
C SER A 152 0.06 6.77 -14.43
N GLY A 153 -0.79 7.59 -15.05
CA GLY A 153 -0.38 8.58 -16.03
C GLY A 153 -1.14 8.45 -17.35
N ASP A 154 -0.62 9.10 -18.39
CA ASP A 154 -1.27 9.15 -19.69
C ASP A 154 -0.96 7.89 -20.51
N ALA A 155 -2.01 7.18 -20.88
CA ALA A 155 -1.93 6.08 -21.82
C ALA A 155 -2.06 6.59 -23.25
N SER A 156 -1.14 6.14 -24.11
CA SER A 156 -1.18 6.41 -25.55
C SER A 156 -1.78 5.22 -26.30
N TRP A 157 -2.54 5.52 -27.35
CA TRP A 157 -3.31 4.52 -28.11
C TRP A 157 -2.99 4.62 -29.61
N LYS A 158 -2.90 3.46 -30.27
CA LYS A 158 -2.71 3.37 -31.72
C LYS A 158 -3.40 2.16 -32.33
N LEU A 159 -3.81 2.29 -33.57
CA LEU A 159 -4.22 1.19 -34.45
C LEU A 159 -3.04 0.82 -35.33
N ASN A 160 -2.69 -0.46 -35.37
CA ASN A 160 -1.60 -0.98 -36.20
C ASN A 160 -2.08 -2.17 -37.03
N ASP A 161 -1.60 -2.25 -38.27
CA ASP A 161 -1.65 -3.47 -39.06
C ASP A 161 -0.22 -3.95 -39.33
N ALA A 162 0.08 -5.15 -38.85
CA ALA A 162 1.41 -5.75 -39.01
C ALA A 162 1.68 -6.16 -40.47
N ALA A 163 0.64 -6.47 -41.25
CA ALA A 163 0.80 -6.94 -42.63
C ALA A 163 1.19 -5.80 -43.58
N THR A 164 0.53 -4.64 -43.45
CA THR A 164 0.80 -3.46 -44.30
C THR A 164 1.77 -2.46 -43.68
N GLY A 165 2.06 -2.57 -42.39
CA GLY A 165 2.83 -1.58 -41.64
C GLY A 165 2.09 -0.27 -41.39
N ILE A 166 0.79 -0.18 -41.73
CA ILE A 166 -0.03 1.00 -41.49
C ILE A 166 -0.22 1.20 -39.98
N SER A 167 -0.04 2.44 -39.52
CA SER A 167 -0.27 2.85 -38.13
C SER A 167 -1.03 4.18 -38.07
N ALA A 168 -1.98 4.28 -37.14
CA ALA A 168 -2.75 5.48 -36.86
C ALA A 168 -2.83 5.73 -35.35
N ALA A 169 -2.52 6.95 -34.92
CA ALA A 169 -2.74 7.35 -33.53
C ALA A 169 -4.24 7.45 -33.23
N VAL A 170 -4.64 7.02 -32.02
CA VAL A 170 -6.00 7.19 -31.50
C VAL A 170 -5.96 8.27 -30.44
N THR A 171 -6.86 9.25 -30.54
CA THR A 171 -6.92 10.41 -29.63
C THR A 171 -8.20 10.40 -28.79
N PRO A 172 -8.24 11.05 -27.62
CA PRO A 172 -7.10 11.64 -26.91
C PRO A 172 -6.22 10.57 -26.24
N ALA A 173 -5.08 11.00 -25.69
CA ALA A 173 -4.42 10.22 -24.66
C ALA A 173 -5.34 10.15 -23.42
N THR A 174 -5.27 9.06 -22.67
CA THR A 174 -6.16 8.84 -21.54
C THR A 174 -5.40 8.69 -20.24
N ARG A 175 -5.70 9.51 -19.24
CA ARG A 175 -5.07 9.32 -17.93
C ARG A 175 -5.76 8.20 -17.16
N LEU A 176 -4.96 7.22 -16.75
CA LEU A 176 -5.44 6.00 -16.09
C LEU A 176 -4.63 5.74 -14.82
N GLU A 177 -5.18 4.91 -13.93
CA GLU A 177 -4.50 4.42 -12.73
C GLU A 177 -4.93 2.97 -12.50
N VAL A 178 -3.94 2.07 -12.39
CA VAL A 178 -4.14 0.63 -12.29
C VAL A 178 -3.18 0.05 -11.26
N TYR A 179 -3.72 -0.74 -10.35
CA TYR A 179 -2.97 -1.52 -9.37
C TYR A 179 -2.92 -3.00 -9.76
N VAL A 180 -1.85 -3.69 -9.37
CA VAL A 180 -1.71 -5.14 -9.47
C VAL A 180 -1.45 -5.68 -8.08
N LEU A 181 -2.32 -6.58 -7.61
CA LEU A 181 -2.34 -7.11 -6.24
C LEU A 181 -1.97 -8.60 -6.20
N LEU A 182 -1.40 -9.07 -5.07
CA LEU A 182 -0.97 -10.47 -4.94
C LEU A 182 -2.15 -11.45 -4.89
N ASP A 183 -3.29 -11.01 -4.37
CA ASP A 183 -4.54 -11.76 -4.32
C ASP A 183 -5.72 -10.80 -4.14
N ARG A 184 -6.94 -11.33 -4.07
CA ARG A 184 -8.11 -10.57 -3.66
C ARG A 184 -7.89 -10.00 -2.25
N PRO A 185 -8.13 -8.70 -2.05
CA PRO A 185 -8.10 -8.09 -0.73
C PRO A 185 -8.95 -8.86 0.29
N GLY A 186 -8.40 -9.05 1.49
CA GLY A 186 -9.10 -9.70 2.60
C GLY A 186 -9.98 -8.72 3.40
N THR A 187 -10.62 -9.22 4.45
CA THR A 187 -11.21 -8.38 5.50
C THR A 187 -10.16 -7.38 6.01
N PRO A 188 -10.49 -6.08 6.15
CA PRO A 188 -11.82 -5.46 6.16
C PRO A 188 -12.36 -4.97 4.81
N PHE A 189 -11.74 -5.29 3.68
CA PHE A 189 -12.08 -4.74 2.35
C PHE A 189 -13.12 -5.56 1.56
N GLY A 190 -14.08 -6.18 2.23
CA GLY A 190 -15.06 -7.08 1.59
C GLY A 190 -15.89 -6.43 0.46
N SER A 191 -16.16 -5.12 0.54
CA SER A 191 -16.87 -4.35 -0.50
C SER A 191 -15.97 -3.82 -1.61
N GLY A 192 -14.65 -3.97 -1.47
CA GLY A 192 -13.64 -3.47 -2.41
C GLY A 192 -12.56 -2.65 -1.71
N VAL A 193 -11.33 -2.80 -2.19
CA VAL A 193 -10.15 -2.14 -1.60
C VAL A 193 -10.15 -0.65 -1.90
N TRP A 194 -9.72 0.13 -0.91
CA TRP A 194 -9.70 1.58 -1.02
C TRP A 194 -8.53 2.03 -1.89
N ALA A 195 -8.81 2.85 -2.90
CA ALA A 195 -7.78 3.47 -3.72
C ALA A 195 -6.77 4.25 -2.87
N GLU A 196 -7.25 4.92 -1.83
CA GLU A 196 -6.46 5.69 -0.86
C GLU A 196 -5.42 4.83 -0.14
N VAL A 197 -5.80 3.60 0.25
CA VAL A 197 -4.92 2.64 0.92
C VAL A 197 -3.88 2.10 -0.07
N LEU A 198 -4.27 1.80 -1.31
CA LEU A 198 -3.33 1.36 -2.34
C LEU A 198 -2.29 2.45 -2.65
N ARG A 199 -2.73 3.70 -2.84
CA ARG A 199 -1.82 4.84 -3.03
C ARG A 199 -0.82 4.98 -1.88
N PHE A 200 -1.33 4.88 -0.66
CA PHE A 200 -0.51 4.93 0.54
C PHE A 200 0.55 3.83 0.55
N LEU A 201 0.16 2.58 0.31
CA LEU A 201 1.06 1.42 0.30
C LEU A 201 2.13 1.52 -0.79
N PHE A 202 1.73 1.84 -2.03
CA PHE A 202 2.66 1.92 -3.15
C PHE A 202 3.63 3.10 -3.04
N LYS A 203 3.18 4.25 -2.54
CA LYS A 203 4.02 5.46 -2.43
C LYS A 203 4.83 5.54 -1.14
N ARG A 204 4.33 5.03 -0.02
CA ARG A 204 4.97 5.19 1.30
C ARG A 204 5.65 3.90 1.76
N ALA A 205 4.92 2.79 1.80
CA ALA A 205 5.47 1.49 2.18
C ALA A 205 6.31 0.84 1.05
N SER A 206 6.39 1.47 -0.13
CA SER A 206 7.26 1.07 -1.23
C SER A 206 7.10 -0.40 -1.63
N VAL A 207 5.85 -0.89 -1.68
CA VAL A 207 5.53 -2.31 -1.92
C VAL A 207 5.67 -2.76 -3.37
N ALA A 208 5.96 -1.85 -4.30
CA ALA A 208 6.17 -2.17 -5.71
C ALA A 208 7.30 -3.21 -5.88
N GLY A 209 7.11 -4.14 -6.83
CA GLY A 209 8.07 -5.21 -7.15
C GLY A 209 8.02 -6.43 -6.23
N VAL A 210 7.22 -6.41 -5.16
CA VAL A 210 7.08 -7.55 -4.25
C VAL A 210 6.21 -8.66 -4.87
N SER A 211 6.67 -9.91 -4.83
CA SER A 211 5.98 -11.07 -5.43
C SER A 211 5.33 -12.03 -4.43
N THR A 212 5.59 -11.90 -3.12
CA THR A 212 5.12 -12.86 -2.12
C THR A 212 4.42 -12.18 -0.95
N SER A 213 3.46 -12.89 -0.35
CA SER A 213 2.73 -12.37 0.82
C SER A 213 3.64 -12.11 2.01
N LYS A 214 4.66 -12.95 2.21
CA LYS A 214 5.68 -12.79 3.26
C LYS A 214 6.47 -11.50 3.09
N ALA A 215 6.98 -11.24 1.89
CA ALA A 215 7.72 -10.00 1.63
C ALA A 215 6.81 -8.76 1.68
N ALA A 216 5.53 -8.91 1.31
CA ALA A 216 4.57 -7.80 1.35
C ALA A 216 4.23 -7.40 2.78
N ILE A 217 3.93 -8.37 3.66
CA ILE A 217 3.65 -8.06 5.06
C ILE A 217 4.88 -7.54 5.78
N ALA A 218 6.07 -8.10 5.53
CA ALA A 218 7.31 -7.57 6.11
C ALA A 218 7.53 -6.09 5.76
N LYS A 219 7.35 -5.69 4.49
CA LYS A 219 7.42 -4.27 4.10
C LYS A 219 6.37 -3.39 4.78
N VAL A 220 5.16 -3.93 4.99
CA VAL A 220 4.11 -3.21 5.71
C VAL A 220 4.50 -3.04 7.17
N THR A 221 4.97 -4.10 7.83
CA THR A 221 5.46 -4.11 9.22
C THR A 221 6.61 -3.12 9.39
N ASP A 222 7.64 -3.17 8.53
CA ASP A 222 8.76 -2.22 8.51
C ASP A 222 8.30 -0.77 8.38
N TYR A 223 7.38 -0.52 7.44
CA TYR A 223 6.87 0.82 7.24
C TYR A 223 6.06 1.29 8.45
N CYS A 224 5.19 0.47 9.02
CA CYS A 224 4.42 0.79 10.22
C CYS A 224 5.32 1.13 11.43
N HIS A 225 6.46 0.45 11.53
CA HIS A 225 7.43 0.64 12.61
C HIS A 225 8.38 1.84 12.37
N HIS A 226 9.17 1.84 11.28
CA HIS A 226 10.18 2.90 11.03
C HIS A 226 9.65 4.05 10.16
N GLY A 227 8.89 3.73 9.12
CA GLY A 227 8.55 4.68 8.04
C GLY A 227 7.35 5.58 8.33
N HIS A 228 6.43 5.13 9.18
CA HIS A 228 5.17 5.83 9.43
C HIS A 228 5.36 7.06 10.31
N GLY A 229 6.38 7.08 11.18
CA GLY A 229 6.65 8.21 12.07
C GLY A 229 5.55 8.44 13.12
N LEU A 230 4.91 7.37 13.57
CA LEU A 230 4.15 7.33 14.83
C LEU A 230 5.08 6.85 15.94
N HIS A 231 4.73 7.10 17.21
CA HIS A 231 5.51 6.66 18.36
C HIS A 231 4.61 6.04 19.44
N TYR A 232 5.19 5.16 20.26
CA TYR A 232 4.44 4.43 21.27
C TYR A 232 3.88 5.35 22.39
N ASP A 233 2.68 5.06 22.90
CA ASP A 233 2.16 5.68 24.14
C ASP A 233 2.94 5.17 25.36
N THR A 234 3.95 5.95 25.75
CA THR A 234 4.85 5.64 26.87
C THR A 234 4.30 6.05 28.24
N ILE A 235 3.03 6.43 28.34
CA ILE A 235 2.37 6.79 29.60
C ILE A 235 1.43 5.70 30.03
N SER A 236 0.53 5.28 29.14
CA SER A 236 -0.55 4.35 29.50
C SER A 236 -0.74 3.18 28.54
N GLY A 237 -0.07 3.20 27.38
CA GLY A 237 -0.31 2.22 26.32
C GLY A 237 -1.73 2.28 25.76
N ALA A 238 -2.38 3.45 25.80
CA ALA A 238 -3.73 3.64 25.33
C ALA A 238 -3.78 3.56 23.79
N PRO A 239 -4.85 3.00 23.22
CA PRO A 239 -5.04 2.98 21.77
C PRO A 239 -5.58 4.31 21.25
N HIS A 240 -5.18 4.65 20.03
CA HIS A 240 -5.54 5.91 19.37
C HIS A 240 -6.30 5.73 18.05
N PHE A 241 -6.41 4.49 17.53
CA PHE A 241 -7.02 4.23 16.22
C PHE A 241 -8.05 3.09 16.20
N GLY A 242 -8.27 2.40 17.31
CA GLY A 242 -9.38 1.43 17.43
C GLY A 242 -9.24 0.43 18.59
N GLY A 243 -8.02 0.25 19.09
CA GLY A 243 -7.76 -0.53 20.30
C GLY A 243 -8.19 -2.00 20.22
N ALA A 244 -8.51 -2.58 21.38
CA ALA A 244 -8.90 -3.98 21.47
C ALA A 244 -10.16 -4.31 20.65
N VAL A 245 -11.10 -3.36 20.55
CA VAL A 245 -12.33 -3.51 19.77
C VAL A 245 -12.02 -3.73 18.29
N ALA A 246 -11.07 -2.99 17.73
CA ALA A 246 -10.67 -3.16 16.33
C ALA A 246 -10.20 -4.59 16.06
N MET A 247 -9.25 -5.10 16.84
CA MET A 247 -8.68 -6.43 16.64
C MET A 247 -9.68 -7.57 16.86
N SER A 248 -10.73 -7.36 17.66
CA SER A 248 -11.77 -8.36 17.93
C SER A 248 -12.92 -8.32 16.91
N GLY A 249 -12.65 -7.92 15.67
CA GLY A 249 -13.65 -7.81 14.60
C GLY A 249 -14.39 -6.47 14.53
N GLY A 250 -13.93 -5.46 15.28
CA GLY A 250 -14.53 -4.13 15.29
C GLY A 250 -13.96 -3.18 14.25
N LEU A 251 -14.11 -1.88 14.52
CA LEU A 251 -13.71 -0.80 13.63
C LEU A 251 -12.29 -0.32 13.89
N PHE A 252 -11.48 -0.23 12.84
CA PHE A 252 -10.20 0.48 12.84
C PHE A 252 -10.29 1.79 12.04
N GLU A 253 -9.84 2.89 12.61
CA GLU A 253 -9.85 4.22 12.00
C GLU A 253 -8.64 4.40 11.06
N LEU A 254 -8.59 3.56 10.02
CA LEU A 254 -7.50 3.46 9.07
C LEU A 254 -7.20 4.80 8.36
N THR A 255 -8.23 5.57 8.01
CA THR A 255 -8.06 6.90 7.41
C THR A 255 -7.24 7.80 8.33
N LYS A 256 -7.61 7.83 9.61
CA LYS A 256 -6.92 8.64 10.63
C LYS A 256 -5.52 8.14 10.90
N TYR A 257 -5.32 6.82 10.94
CA TYR A 257 -3.99 6.21 11.07
C TYR A 257 -3.08 6.68 9.92
N MET A 258 -3.49 6.51 8.66
CA MET A 258 -2.71 6.95 7.49
C MET A 258 -2.42 8.47 7.48
N GLN A 259 -3.32 9.27 8.06
CA GLN A 259 -3.17 10.72 8.19
C GLN A 259 -2.35 11.16 9.42
N LYS A 260 -1.98 10.23 10.31
CA LYS A 260 -1.35 10.52 11.60
C LYS A 260 -2.19 11.49 12.45
N ARG A 261 -3.50 11.23 12.50
CA ARG A 261 -4.48 12.04 13.23
C ARG A 261 -5.21 11.17 14.24
N ALA A 262 -4.58 10.95 15.40
CA ALA A 262 -5.15 10.17 16.49
C ALA A 262 -6.63 10.52 16.75
N VAL A 263 -7.44 9.51 17.06
CA VAL A 263 -8.80 9.73 17.57
C VAL A 263 -8.65 10.25 18.99
N LYS A 264 -8.80 11.57 19.17
CA LYS A 264 -8.94 12.10 20.53
C LYS A 264 -10.23 11.53 21.13
N PRO A 265 -10.18 10.79 22.24
CA PRO A 265 -11.40 10.44 22.94
C PRO A 265 -12.09 11.73 23.35
N ALA A 266 -13.40 11.84 23.10
CA ALA A 266 -14.18 12.97 23.58
C ALA A 266 -14.05 13.05 25.11
N GLY A 267 -13.42 14.12 25.61
CA GLY A 267 -13.22 14.33 27.06
C GLY A 267 -11.98 13.67 27.67
N ALA A 268 -11.06 13.09 26.89
CA ALA A 268 -9.75 12.75 27.42
C ALA A 268 -9.02 14.04 27.82
N ALA A 269 -8.75 14.21 29.12
CA ALA A 269 -7.83 15.22 29.58
C ALA A 269 -6.50 15.01 28.85
N ALA A 270 -5.83 16.10 28.46
CA ALA A 270 -4.45 16.02 27.98
C ALA A 270 -3.66 15.22 29.00
N SER A 271 -3.27 13.99 28.67
CA SER A 271 -2.43 13.16 29.53
C SER A 271 -1.18 13.98 29.81
N GLY A 272 -0.95 14.31 31.08
CA GLY A 272 0.03 15.30 31.53
C GLY A 272 1.51 14.91 31.39
N GLY A 273 1.84 14.01 30.46
CA GLY A 273 3.20 13.65 30.07
C GLY A 273 3.26 13.56 28.55
N ALA A 274 4.42 13.84 27.95
CA ALA A 274 4.70 13.88 26.49
C ALA A 274 3.52 14.34 25.61
N ALA A 275 3.54 15.60 25.17
CA ALA A 275 2.49 16.19 24.35
C ALA A 275 1.96 15.20 23.29
N ASP A 276 0.71 14.74 23.44
CA ASP A 276 -0.02 14.00 22.41
C ASP A 276 -0.08 14.89 21.18
N ASP A 277 0.92 14.73 20.31
CA ASP A 277 1.08 15.45 19.05
C ASP A 277 0.16 14.88 17.96
N GLY A 278 -0.72 13.94 18.34
CA GLY A 278 -1.63 13.22 17.47
C GLY A 278 -0.97 12.05 16.73
N ARG A 279 0.29 11.71 17.05
CA ARG A 279 1.08 10.65 16.40
C ARG A 279 1.41 9.48 17.33
N THR A 280 0.63 9.33 18.39
CA THR A 280 0.77 8.26 19.37
C THR A 280 0.04 6.98 18.92
N VAL A 281 0.62 5.82 19.19
CA VAL A 281 0.06 4.49 18.95
C VAL A 281 0.32 3.56 20.11
N ASN A 282 -0.42 2.45 20.17
CA ASN A 282 -0.02 1.30 20.99
C ASN A 282 0.12 0.02 20.16
N CYS A 283 0.28 -1.12 20.83
CA CYS A 283 0.41 -2.43 20.21
C CYS A 283 -0.85 -2.84 19.41
N TYR A 284 -2.04 -2.46 19.87
CA TYR A 284 -3.30 -2.75 19.17
C TYR A 284 -3.40 -2.00 17.85
N ASP A 285 -3.01 -0.72 17.85
CA ASP A 285 -3.05 0.11 16.65
C ASP A 285 -2.06 -0.40 15.61
N GLN A 286 -0.85 -0.77 16.04
CA GLN A 286 0.17 -1.32 15.15
C GLN A 286 -0.23 -2.70 14.58
N ALA A 287 -0.73 -3.61 15.41
CA ALA A 287 -1.25 -4.90 14.95
C ALA A 287 -2.39 -4.73 13.94
N SER A 288 -3.34 -3.84 14.23
CA SER A 288 -4.49 -3.55 13.36
C SER A 288 -4.06 -2.89 12.05
N ALA A 289 -3.07 -1.99 12.10
CA ALA A 289 -2.51 -1.34 10.92
C ALA A 289 -1.83 -2.34 9.99
N VAL A 290 -0.91 -3.17 10.52
CA VAL A 290 -0.25 -4.22 9.73
C VAL A 290 -1.28 -5.16 9.13
N PHE A 291 -2.26 -5.60 9.92
CA PHE A 291 -3.37 -6.44 9.45
C PHE A 291 -4.11 -5.81 8.25
N CYS A 292 -4.63 -4.59 8.41
CA CYS A 292 -5.41 -3.93 7.37
C CYS A 292 -4.57 -3.65 6.11
N LEU A 293 -3.39 -3.08 6.29
CA LEU A 293 -2.53 -2.66 5.19
C LEU A 293 -2.03 -3.87 4.37
N ALA A 294 -1.70 -4.99 5.02
CA ALA A 294 -1.37 -6.23 4.32
C ALA A 294 -2.60 -6.85 3.63
N ALA A 295 -3.76 -6.84 4.30
CA ALA A 295 -5.01 -7.34 3.73
C ALA A 295 -5.42 -6.63 2.43
N ALA A 296 -5.15 -5.32 2.31
CA ALA A 296 -5.38 -4.55 1.08
C ALA A 296 -4.58 -5.05 -0.12
N LEU A 297 -3.44 -5.73 0.10
CA LEU A 297 -2.56 -6.28 -0.94
C LEU A 297 -2.93 -7.72 -1.33
N GLY A 298 -3.95 -8.29 -0.70
CA GLY A 298 -4.31 -9.71 -0.83
C GLY A 298 -3.50 -10.65 0.06
N VAL A 299 -2.84 -10.13 1.10
CA VAL A 299 -2.28 -10.95 2.16
C VAL A 299 -3.39 -11.35 3.14
N LYS A 300 -3.27 -12.52 3.76
CA LYS A 300 -4.21 -13.01 4.79
C LYS A 300 -3.51 -13.03 6.16
N PRO A 301 -3.30 -11.88 6.80
CA PRO A 301 -2.73 -11.83 8.14
C PRO A 301 -3.72 -12.33 9.18
N GLY A 302 -3.21 -12.68 10.37
CA GLY A 302 -3.97 -12.79 11.61
C GLY A 302 -3.38 -11.86 12.68
N ILE A 303 -3.97 -11.85 13.87
CA ILE A 303 -3.49 -11.08 15.02
C ILE A 303 -3.36 -12.00 16.22
N TYR A 304 -2.19 -11.98 16.87
CA TYR A 304 -2.02 -12.57 18.18
C TYR A 304 -2.24 -11.54 19.27
N PHE A 305 -2.87 -11.98 20.36
CA PHE A 305 -3.06 -11.22 21.58
C PHE A 305 -2.62 -12.05 22.79
N GLN A 306 -1.84 -11.44 23.67
CA GLN A 306 -1.25 -12.08 24.84
C GLN A 306 -1.53 -11.28 26.10
N ASN A 307 -2.08 -11.93 27.12
CA ASN A 307 -2.37 -11.32 28.41
C ASN A 307 -2.24 -12.38 29.52
N PRO A 308 -1.24 -12.29 30.42
CA PRO A 308 -0.25 -11.21 30.51
C PRO A 308 0.82 -11.26 29.40
N PHE A 309 1.63 -10.20 29.26
CA PHE A 309 2.88 -10.22 28.49
C PHE A 309 4.11 -10.09 29.40
N GLY A 310 4.20 -9.02 30.19
CA GLY A 310 5.24 -8.82 31.20
C GLY A 310 6.34 -7.84 30.82
N TYR A 311 7.47 -7.95 31.50
CA TYR A 311 8.66 -7.14 31.23
C TYR A 311 9.34 -7.62 29.95
N ILE A 312 9.87 -6.68 29.17
CA ILE A 312 10.51 -6.97 27.89
C ILE A 312 12.03 -6.87 27.99
N ASN A 313 12.74 -7.73 27.28
CA ASN A 313 14.16 -7.47 26.99
C ASN A 313 14.27 -6.19 26.15
N SER A 314 15.48 -5.61 26.09
CA SER A 314 15.68 -4.42 25.25
C SER A 314 15.34 -4.74 23.79
N THR A 315 14.35 -4.04 23.25
CA THR A 315 13.92 -4.12 21.85
C THR A 315 13.80 -2.71 21.27
N ASP A 316 13.63 -2.59 19.96
CA ASP A 316 13.32 -1.33 19.30
C ASP A 316 11.79 -1.09 19.39
N LEU A 317 11.39 -0.14 20.23
CA LEU A 317 10.00 0.22 20.45
C LEU A 317 9.63 1.35 19.48
N VAL A 318 8.50 1.19 18.78
CA VAL A 318 8.09 2.08 17.69
C VAL A 318 8.20 3.57 18.04
N GLY A 319 9.01 4.29 17.27
CA GLY A 319 9.26 5.72 17.43
C GLY A 319 10.05 6.12 18.69
N ILE A 320 10.46 5.17 19.52
CA ILE A 320 11.24 5.39 20.75
C ILE A 320 12.69 4.92 20.57
N GLY A 321 12.92 3.79 19.89
CA GLY A 321 14.24 3.15 19.82
C GLY A 321 14.40 2.07 20.89
N SER A 322 15.65 1.81 21.28
CA SER A 322 15.99 0.85 22.34
C SER A 322 15.19 1.13 23.63
N CYS A 323 14.42 0.13 24.06
CA CYS A 323 13.52 0.23 25.19
C CYS A 323 13.35 -1.12 25.88
N ASN A 324 13.41 -1.12 27.21
CA ASN A 324 13.02 -2.25 28.07
C ASN A 324 12.05 -1.85 29.19
N ASN A 325 11.50 -0.64 29.09
CA ASN A 325 10.70 0.05 30.08
C ASN A 325 9.60 0.88 29.37
N PRO A 326 8.57 0.24 28.78
CA PRO A 326 7.69 0.86 27.79
C PRO A 326 6.87 2.04 28.32
N PHE A 327 6.60 2.11 29.62
CA PHE A 327 5.82 3.19 30.24
C PHE A 327 6.68 4.16 31.06
N PHE A 328 7.94 4.39 30.62
CA PHE A 328 8.89 5.24 31.35
C PHE A 328 8.40 6.68 31.59
N SER A 329 7.56 7.23 30.71
CA SER A 329 7.01 8.59 30.87
C SER A 329 6.00 8.68 32.02
N SER A 330 5.37 7.56 32.41
CA SER A 330 4.40 7.53 33.52
C SER A 330 5.03 7.80 34.89
N ASN A 331 6.33 7.53 35.03
CA ASN A 331 7.05 7.68 36.30
C ASN A 331 8.35 8.50 36.17
N GLY A 332 8.59 9.11 35.01
CA GLY A 332 9.75 9.97 34.76
C GLY A 332 11.08 9.22 34.64
N SER A 333 11.07 7.91 34.40
CA SER A 333 12.28 7.11 34.19
C SER A 333 12.76 7.15 32.73
N THR A 334 13.79 6.35 32.40
CA THR A 334 14.37 6.26 31.05
C THR A 334 13.84 5.04 30.27
N PRO A 335 13.81 5.07 28.92
CA PRO A 335 13.37 3.95 28.10
C PRO A 335 14.18 2.66 28.31
N VAL A 336 15.47 2.82 28.63
CA VAL A 336 16.37 1.73 29.01
C VAL A 336 16.75 1.90 30.47
N ILE A 337 16.52 0.86 31.27
CA ILE A 337 16.84 0.85 32.70
C ILE A 337 17.32 -0.55 33.13
N ALA A 338 17.97 -0.64 34.29
CA ALA A 338 18.37 -1.93 34.86
C ALA A 338 17.15 -2.86 35.05
N GLY A 339 17.33 -4.14 34.73
CA GLY A 339 16.22 -5.11 34.69
C GLY A 339 15.50 -5.31 36.02
N ASP A 340 16.21 -5.13 37.13
CA ASP A 340 15.73 -5.23 38.52
C ASP A 340 15.32 -3.88 39.13
N SER A 341 15.35 -2.80 38.35
CA SER A 341 14.97 -1.47 38.82
C SER A 341 13.50 -1.42 39.26
N PRO A 342 13.18 -0.84 40.43
CA PRO A 342 11.79 -0.66 40.87
C PRO A 342 11.00 0.34 40.00
N SER A 343 11.68 1.15 39.19
CA SER A 343 11.05 2.09 38.26
C SER A 343 10.80 1.49 36.87
N ARG A 344 11.19 0.24 36.64
CA ARG A 344 10.90 -0.44 35.38
C ARG A 344 9.41 -0.77 35.32
N THR A 345 8.84 -0.64 34.15
CA THR A 345 7.43 -0.90 33.83
C THR A 345 7.32 -2.10 32.89
N SER A 346 6.18 -2.77 32.90
CA SER A 346 5.90 -3.96 32.10
C SER A 346 4.66 -3.75 31.24
N PHE A 347 4.55 -4.51 30.15
CA PHE A 347 3.31 -4.60 29.40
C PHE A 347 2.31 -5.48 30.13
N GLY A 348 1.11 -4.95 30.39
CA GLY A 348 0.00 -5.78 30.88
C GLY A 348 -0.44 -6.83 29.86
N ASN A 349 -0.39 -6.49 28.58
CA ASN A 349 -0.71 -7.36 27.45
C ASN A 349 0.05 -6.87 26.20
N HIS A 350 0.09 -7.69 25.15
CA HIS A 350 0.67 -7.30 23.88
C HIS A 350 -0.11 -7.87 22.70
N ALA A 351 -0.15 -7.15 21.59
CA ALA A 351 -0.76 -7.60 20.36
C ALA A 351 0.14 -7.30 19.15
N PHE A 352 0.16 -8.22 18.19
CA PHE A 352 0.98 -8.13 16.98
C PHE A 352 0.34 -8.95 15.86
N ALA A 353 0.65 -8.60 14.61
CA ALA A 353 0.17 -9.35 13.46
C ALA A 353 0.97 -10.64 13.27
N HIS A 354 0.46 -11.54 12.44
CA HIS A 354 1.19 -12.71 11.98
C HIS A 354 0.78 -13.13 10.58
N LEU A 355 1.66 -13.85 9.89
CA LEU A 355 1.35 -14.55 8.64
C LEU A 355 1.68 -16.03 8.81
N ALA A 356 0.70 -16.91 8.63
CA ALA A 356 0.89 -18.36 8.78
C ALA A 356 1.65 -18.74 10.09
N HIS A 357 1.20 -18.16 11.21
CA HIS A 357 1.77 -18.32 12.56
C HIS A 357 3.21 -17.81 12.74
N LYS A 358 3.72 -17.02 11.79
CA LYS A 358 4.98 -16.28 11.93
C LYS A 358 4.74 -14.83 12.33
N VAL A 359 5.48 -14.36 13.33
CA VAL A 359 5.31 -13.04 13.95
C VAL A 359 5.63 -11.92 12.96
N GLU A 360 4.77 -10.90 12.97
CA GLU A 360 4.91 -9.61 12.26
C GLU A 360 4.56 -8.50 13.26
N ASP A 361 5.54 -8.09 14.07
CA ASP A 361 5.35 -7.11 15.14
C ASP A 361 5.99 -5.77 14.77
N ALA A 362 5.15 -4.77 14.50
CA ALA A 362 5.56 -3.39 14.24
C ALA A 362 5.61 -2.51 15.50
N CYS A 363 5.19 -3.02 16.65
CA CYS A 363 5.17 -2.27 17.90
C CYS A 363 6.51 -2.39 18.65
N ALA A 364 6.90 -3.61 18.99
CA ALA A 364 8.11 -3.91 19.75
C ALA A 364 9.12 -4.65 18.87
N GLY A 365 9.49 -4.06 17.73
CA GLY A 365 10.22 -4.70 16.63
C GLY A 365 11.01 -3.71 15.74
N PRO A 366 11.05 -3.88 14.40
CA PRO A 366 10.22 -4.78 13.63
C PRO A 366 10.72 -6.23 13.75
N HIS A 367 9.77 -7.15 13.99
CA HIS A 367 10.01 -8.60 13.95
C HIS A 367 9.31 -9.21 12.75
N HIS A 368 9.98 -10.17 12.10
CA HIS A 368 9.44 -10.86 10.92
C HIS A 368 9.79 -12.34 10.94
N ASP A 369 8.88 -13.17 10.42
CA ASP A 369 9.14 -14.57 10.10
C ASP A 369 9.57 -15.47 11.29
N GLU A 370 9.48 -14.95 12.51
CA GLU A 370 9.85 -15.66 13.73
C GLU A 370 8.73 -16.63 14.14
N ALA A 371 9.11 -17.83 14.59
CA ALA A 371 8.15 -18.70 15.24
C ALA A 371 7.73 -18.08 16.57
N LEU A 372 6.44 -18.14 16.91
CA LEU A 372 5.88 -17.51 18.11
C LEU A 372 6.70 -17.79 19.39
N ARG A 373 7.06 -19.06 19.65
CA ARG A 373 7.88 -19.41 20.83
C ARG A 373 9.23 -18.70 20.84
N ALA A 374 9.93 -18.66 19.70
CA ALA A 374 11.24 -18.04 19.61
C ALA A 374 11.15 -16.53 19.87
N TYR A 375 10.14 -15.88 19.29
CA TYR A 375 9.86 -14.46 19.53
C TYR A 375 9.60 -14.19 21.02
N LEU A 376 8.71 -14.97 21.68
CA LEU A 376 8.42 -14.75 23.11
C LEU A 376 9.63 -14.97 24.00
N THR A 377 10.44 -15.99 23.72
CA THR A 377 11.68 -16.23 24.47
C THR A 377 12.68 -15.09 24.29
N ALA A 378 12.77 -14.50 23.10
CA ALA A 378 13.67 -13.39 22.83
C ALA A 378 13.16 -12.06 23.40
N SER A 379 11.86 -11.79 23.31
CA SER A 379 11.27 -10.49 23.63
C SER A 379 10.98 -10.30 25.12
N ILE A 380 10.75 -11.37 25.88
CA ILE A 380 10.29 -11.27 27.27
C ILE A 380 11.45 -11.50 28.24
N ASP A 381 11.58 -10.60 29.21
CA ASP A 381 12.40 -10.82 30.41
C ASP A 381 11.67 -11.79 31.33
N THR A 382 11.90 -13.08 31.08
CA THR A 382 11.22 -14.18 31.78
C THR A 382 11.56 -14.22 33.26
N VAL A 383 12.75 -13.78 33.66
CA VAL A 383 13.18 -13.80 35.06
C VAL A 383 12.37 -12.81 35.88
N GLN A 384 12.24 -11.57 35.39
CA GLN A 384 11.48 -10.56 36.11
C GLN A 384 9.97 -10.84 36.01
N SER A 385 9.49 -11.23 34.84
CA SER A 385 8.05 -11.50 34.61
C SER A 385 7.55 -12.70 35.41
N SER A 386 8.31 -13.80 35.48
CA SER A 386 7.90 -14.96 36.27
C SER A 386 7.86 -14.65 37.76
N ARG A 387 8.81 -13.87 38.28
CA ARG A 387 8.82 -13.43 39.69
C ARG A 387 7.58 -12.61 40.04
N GLU A 388 7.20 -11.66 39.18
CA GLU A 388 6.04 -10.80 39.42
C GLU A 388 4.73 -11.61 39.41
N ILE A 389 4.55 -12.48 38.42
CA ILE A 389 3.37 -13.34 38.32
C ILE A 389 3.32 -14.34 39.49
N SER A 390 4.43 -15.01 39.80
CA SER A 390 4.48 -15.94 40.94
C SER A 390 4.20 -15.23 42.27
N ARG A 391 4.62 -13.97 42.44
CA ARG A 391 4.24 -13.15 43.61
C ARG A 391 2.75 -12.85 43.62
N ALA A 392 2.19 -12.38 42.50
CA ALA A 392 0.77 -12.03 42.39
C ALA A 392 -0.15 -13.22 42.69
N TYR A 393 0.24 -14.42 42.23
CA TYR A 393 -0.53 -15.66 42.39
C TYR A 393 -0.06 -16.56 43.54
N LYS A 394 0.90 -16.12 44.36
CA LYS A 394 1.48 -16.89 45.49
C LYS A 394 2.02 -18.28 45.08
N ILE A 395 2.61 -18.40 43.90
CA ILE A 395 3.25 -19.62 43.38
C ILE A 395 4.67 -19.71 43.97
N GLN A 396 5.04 -20.86 44.54
CA GLN A 396 6.37 -21.12 45.10
C GLN A 396 6.86 -22.52 44.71
N PRO A 397 8.08 -22.66 44.14
CA PRO A 397 8.98 -21.58 43.71
C PRO A 397 8.43 -20.80 42.49
N PRO A 398 9.03 -19.65 42.10
CA PRO A 398 8.67 -18.99 40.85
C PRO A 398 8.82 -19.91 39.63
N LEU A 399 8.00 -19.70 38.60
CA LEU A 399 8.04 -20.49 37.38
C LEU A 399 9.42 -20.40 36.70
N ALA A 400 9.91 -21.53 36.20
CA ALA A 400 11.10 -21.53 35.36
C ALA A 400 10.81 -20.78 34.04
N PRO A 401 11.82 -20.17 33.39
CA PRO A 401 11.63 -19.45 32.13
C PRO A 401 10.85 -20.22 31.06
N ASP A 402 11.17 -21.49 30.84
CA ASP A 402 10.49 -22.33 29.84
C ASP A 402 9.04 -22.65 30.20
N GLU A 403 8.74 -22.82 31.49
CA GLU A 403 7.36 -23.04 31.97
C GLU A 403 6.51 -21.79 31.76
N TYR A 404 7.10 -20.62 32.03
CA TYR A 404 6.44 -19.34 31.79
C TYR A 404 6.14 -19.11 30.31
N ILE A 405 7.11 -19.36 29.42
CA ILE A 405 6.88 -19.31 27.97
C ILE A 405 5.82 -20.35 27.54
N GLY A 406 5.85 -21.55 28.09
CA GLY A 406 4.83 -22.58 27.86
C GLY A 406 3.42 -22.09 28.23
N GLN A 407 3.29 -21.42 29.38
CA GLN A 407 2.02 -20.83 29.81
C GLN A 407 1.56 -19.73 28.85
N LEU A 408 2.47 -18.82 28.44
CA LEU A 408 2.14 -17.75 27.50
C LEU A 408 1.63 -18.30 26.16
N LEU A 409 2.25 -19.37 25.64
CA LEU A 409 1.79 -20.03 24.41
C LEU A 409 0.37 -20.59 24.57
N MET A 410 0.05 -21.19 25.71
CA MET A 410 -1.30 -21.71 25.99
C MET A 410 -2.35 -20.60 26.16
N THR A 411 -1.94 -19.41 26.60
CA THR A 411 -2.84 -18.27 26.79
C THR A 411 -2.87 -17.30 25.61
N THR A 412 -2.00 -17.49 24.61
CA THR A 412 -2.00 -16.66 23.39
C THR A 412 -3.28 -16.92 22.62
N LYS A 413 -4.02 -15.85 22.34
CA LYS A 413 -5.25 -15.91 21.56
C LYS A 413 -4.99 -15.40 20.16
N GLU A 414 -5.52 -16.11 19.17
CA GLU A 414 -5.65 -15.57 17.82
C GLU A 414 -6.98 -14.81 17.74
N PHE A 415 -6.89 -13.55 17.33
CA PHE A 415 -8.04 -12.68 17.15
C PHE A 415 -8.50 -12.74 15.69
N PRO A 416 -9.80 -12.55 15.42
CA PRO A 416 -10.33 -12.57 14.04
C PRO A 416 -9.77 -11.43 13.16
N GLY A 417 -9.13 -10.43 13.77
CA GLY A 417 -8.58 -9.27 13.10
C GLY A 417 -9.58 -8.13 12.99
N VAL A 418 -9.22 -7.11 12.21
CA VAL A 418 -10.07 -5.93 12.00
C VAL A 418 -11.27 -6.30 11.12
N GLY A 419 -12.49 -6.06 11.60
CA GLY A 419 -13.71 -6.38 10.87
C GLY A 419 -14.15 -5.29 9.89
N ALA A 420 -13.92 -4.03 10.22
CA ALA A 420 -14.28 -2.88 9.40
C ALA A 420 -13.23 -1.75 9.50
N VAL A 421 -13.17 -0.90 8.48
CA VAL A 421 -12.30 0.30 8.46
C VAL A 421 -13.09 1.57 8.16
N LYS A 422 -12.64 2.69 8.74
CA LYS A 422 -13.17 4.04 8.48
C LYS A 422 -12.10 5.03 8.05
#